data_AF-A0A381UX14-F1
#
_entry.id   AF-A0A381UX14-F1
#
_cell.length_a   1.000
_cell.length_b   1.000
_cell.length_c   1.000
_cell.angle_alpha   90.00
_cell.angle_beta   90.00
_cell.angle_gamma   90.00
#
_symmetry.space_group_name_H-M   'P 1'
#
loop_
_entity.id
_entity.type
_entity.pdbx_description
1 polymer ?
#
loop_
_entity_poly.entity_id
_entity_poly.type
_entity_poly.pdbx_seq_one_letter_code
_entity_poly.pdbx_strand_id
1 'polypeptide(L)'
;MNLHEYQAKELLRQFDLPLLKGKAYVNDLKTIEKDLNELPGPPWVVKSQIHAGGRGAGHFKKPFNDKGGVQVIQDKTQVPVIANSMLGNILITKQTGADGKKVNRLFIEEG
;
A
#
# COMPACT_ATOMS: atom_id res chain seq x y z
N MET A 1 2.88 -5.69 20.43
CA MET A 1 2.05 -4.62 19.81
C MET A 1 2.81 -4.09 18.61
N ASN A 2 2.17 -3.98 17.43
CA ASN A 2 2.84 -3.60 16.18
C ASN A 2 2.15 -2.40 15.53
N LEU A 3 2.91 -1.47 14.95
CA LEU A 3 2.40 -0.39 14.09
C LEU A 3 2.41 -0.82 12.62
N HIS A 4 1.51 -0.26 11.82
CA HIS A 4 1.63 -0.31 10.36
C HIS A 4 2.72 0.65 9.87
N GLU A 5 3.22 0.43 8.65
CA GLU A 5 4.28 1.27 8.05
C GLU A 5 3.87 2.74 8.00
N TYR A 6 2.63 3.04 7.59
CA TYR A 6 2.17 4.43 7.52
C TYR A 6 2.12 5.11 8.90
N GLN A 7 1.75 4.38 9.96
CA GLN A 7 1.70 4.90 11.33
C GLN A 7 3.10 5.16 11.88
N ALA A 8 4.03 4.22 11.61
CA ALA A 8 5.43 4.40 11.98
C ALA A 8 6.03 5.62 11.26
N LYS A 9 5.76 5.79 9.96
CA LYS A 9 6.20 6.96 9.19
C LYS A 9 5.58 8.26 9.70
N GLU A 10 4.31 8.26 10.08
CA GLU A 10 3.66 9.43 10.67
C GLU A 10 4.31 9.83 12.00
N LEU A 11 4.61 8.86 12.88
CA LEU A 11 5.33 9.11 14.13
C LEU A 11 6.73 9.66 13.86
N LEU A 12 7.50 9.01 12.99
CA LEU A 12 8.88 9.41 12.67
C LEU A 12 8.93 10.82 12.05
N ARG A 13 7.89 11.23 11.30
CA ARG A 13 7.79 12.59 10.74
C ARG A 13 7.70 13.67 11.81
N GLN A 14 7.15 13.37 12.99
CA GLN A 14 7.10 14.31 14.12
C GLN A 14 8.48 14.62 14.72
N PHE A 15 9.49 13.83 14.36
CA PHE A 15 10.89 14.02 14.75
C PHE A 15 11.75 14.52 13.58
N ASP A 16 11.13 15.15 12.57
CA ASP A 16 11.80 15.77 11.41
C ASP A 16 12.70 14.82 10.60
N LEU A 17 12.42 13.52 10.64
CA LEU A 17 13.15 12.54 9.84
C LEU A 17 12.79 12.63 8.35
N PRO A 18 13.77 12.49 7.44
CA PRO A 18 13.51 12.57 6.00
C PRO A 18 12.75 11.31 5.55
N LEU A 19 11.47 11.49 5.21
CA LEU A 19 10.58 10.42 4.78
C LEU A 19 9.85 10.83 3.51
N LEU A 20 9.67 9.85 2.62
CA LEU A 20 8.85 10.00 1.43
C LEU A 20 7.42 10.45 1.81
N LYS A 21 6.86 11.34 1.01
CA LYS A 21 5.46 11.75 1.11
C LYS A 21 4.57 10.58 0.75
N GLY A 22 3.45 10.47 1.45
CA GLY A 22 2.46 9.43 1.16
C GLY A 22 1.19 9.61 1.96
N LYS A 23 0.13 8.93 1.52
CA LYS A 23 -1.21 8.99 2.07
C LYS A 23 -1.70 7.58 2.40
N ALA A 24 -2.30 7.45 3.57
CA ALA A 24 -2.88 6.19 4.04
C ALA A 24 -4.39 6.18 3.78
N TYR A 25 -4.89 5.04 3.34
CA TYR A 25 -6.30 4.79 3.05
C TYR A 25 -6.77 3.65 3.93
N VAL A 26 -7.86 3.84 4.66
CA VAL A 26 -8.41 2.88 5.63
C VAL A 26 -9.84 2.56 5.23
N ASN A 27 -10.09 1.32 4.81
CA ASN A 27 -11.38 0.78 4.36
C ASN A 27 -12.02 1.44 3.12
N ASP A 28 -11.51 2.58 2.63
CA ASP A 28 -12.09 3.35 1.52
C ASP A 28 -11.02 4.13 0.74
N LEU A 29 -11.27 4.43 -0.54
CA LEU A 29 -10.33 5.10 -1.48
C LEU A 29 -10.90 6.39 -2.09
N LYS A 30 -11.96 7.00 -1.55
CA LYS A 30 -12.66 8.15 -2.17
C LYS A 30 -11.76 9.34 -2.49
N THR A 31 -10.73 9.59 -1.68
CA THR A 31 -9.86 10.76 -1.86
C THR A 31 -8.67 10.49 -2.78
N ILE A 32 -8.53 9.28 -3.32
CA ILE A 32 -7.31 8.84 -4.01
C ILE A 32 -6.90 9.74 -5.18
N GLU A 33 -7.85 10.17 -6.01
CA GLU A 33 -7.54 11.04 -7.16
C GLU A 33 -7.06 12.42 -6.72
N LYS A 34 -7.71 13.00 -5.71
CA LYS A 34 -7.30 14.29 -5.14
C LYS A 34 -5.90 14.18 -4.53
N ASP A 35 -5.69 13.18 -3.68
CA ASP A 35 -4.41 12.96 -3.00
C ASP A 35 -3.28 12.70 -4.00
N LEU A 36 -3.54 12.00 -5.10
CA LEU A 36 -2.57 11.78 -6.18
C LEU A 36 -2.24 13.04 -7.00
N ASN A 37 -3.07 14.09 -6.94
CA ASN A 37 -2.71 15.40 -7.50
C ASN A 37 -1.69 16.15 -6.64
N GLU A 38 -1.67 15.88 -5.35
CA GLU A 38 -0.74 16.50 -4.39
C GLU A 38 0.53 15.65 -4.16
N LEU A 39 0.45 14.34 -4.44
CA LEU A 39 1.53 13.40 -4.22
C LEU A 39 2.51 13.38 -5.41
N PRO A 40 3.80 13.72 -5.20
CA PRO A 40 4.79 13.70 -6.27
C PRO A 40 4.98 12.31 -6.88
N GLY A 41 5.35 12.30 -8.16
CA GLY A 41 5.66 11.12 -8.96
C GLY A 41 5.84 11.51 -10.43
N PRO A 42 6.03 10.54 -11.34
CA PRO A 42 6.26 9.12 -11.08
C PRO A 42 7.68 8.82 -10.54
N PRO A 43 7.90 7.65 -9.89
CA PRO A 43 6.92 6.59 -9.67
C PRO A 43 6.04 6.81 -8.42
N TRP A 44 4.90 6.13 -8.38
CA TRP A 44 4.09 5.96 -7.16
C TRP A 44 4.18 4.51 -6.69
N VAL A 45 4.18 4.28 -5.38
CA VAL A 45 4.22 2.92 -4.81
C VAL A 45 2.94 2.64 -4.02
N VAL A 46 2.16 1.66 -4.48
CA VAL A 46 0.96 1.19 -3.76
C VAL A 46 1.36 0.03 -2.85
N LYS A 47 1.20 0.22 -1.53
CA LYS A 47 1.64 -0.74 -0.50
C LYS A 47 0.49 -1.24 0.36
N SER A 48 0.26 -2.55 0.35
CA SER A 48 -0.60 -3.27 1.29
C SER A 48 -0.13 -3.07 2.73
N GLN A 49 -1.02 -2.64 3.62
CA GLN A 49 -0.73 -2.44 5.03
C GLN A 49 -1.30 -3.62 5.83
N ILE A 50 -0.47 -4.65 6.02
CA ILE A 50 -0.77 -5.81 6.87
C ILE A 50 0.36 -6.01 7.90
N HIS A 51 0.05 -6.60 9.05
CA HIS A 51 1.09 -7.01 10.01
C HIS A 51 1.71 -8.35 9.60
N ALA A 52 2.50 -8.30 8.52
CA ALA A 52 3.37 -9.35 8.02
C ALA A 52 4.38 -8.76 7.03
N GLY A 53 5.60 -9.31 7.01
CA GLY A 53 6.62 -9.05 6.01
C GLY A 53 6.43 -9.87 4.72
N GLY A 54 7.34 -9.68 3.77
CA GLY A 54 7.31 -10.40 2.48
C GLY A 54 6.21 -9.93 1.52
N ARG A 55 5.64 -8.74 1.73
CA ARG A 55 4.49 -8.22 0.97
C ARG A 55 4.75 -8.13 -0.54
N GLY A 56 5.93 -7.63 -0.93
CA GLY A 56 6.29 -7.47 -2.35
C GLY A 56 6.41 -8.79 -3.11
N ALA A 57 6.88 -9.85 -2.45
CA ALA A 57 6.99 -11.20 -3.00
C ALA A 57 5.75 -12.08 -2.71
N GLY A 58 4.71 -11.52 -2.09
CA GLY A 58 3.44 -12.20 -1.86
C GLY A 58 2.58 -12.27 -3.13
N HIS A 59 1.41 -12.89 -3.01
CA HIS A 59 0.39 -12.93 -4.06
C HIS A 59 -1.00 -12.76 -3.47
N PHE A 60 -1.95 -12.26 -4.25
CA PHE A 60 -3.33 -12.11 -3.80
C PHE A 60 -4.12 -13.40 -3.98
N LYS A 61 -4.97 -13.74 -3.01
CA LYS A 61 -5.85 -14.93 -3.06
C LYS A 61 -6.84 -14.85 -4.23
N LYS A 62 -7.27 -13.64 -4.58
CA LYS A 62 -7.96 -13.34 -5.85
C LYS A 62 -6.98 -12.55 -6.73
N PRO A 63 -6.19 -13.21 -7.60
CA PRO A 63 -5.24 -12.52 -8.45
C PRO A 63 -5.96 -11.59 -9.43
N PHE A 64 -5.39 -10.41 -9.64
CA PHE A 64 -5.77 -9.47 -10.70
C PHE A 64 -4.57 -9.09 -11.58
N ASN A 65 -3.37 -9.50 -11.17
CA ASN A 65 -2.10 -9.48 -11.89
C ASN A 65 -1.10 -10.42 -11.19
N ASP A 66 0.11 -10.54 -11.74
CA ASP A 66 1.19 -11.40 -11.21
C ASP A 66 2.05 -10.73 -10.11
N LYS A 67 1.64 -9.58 -9.59
CA LYS A 67 2.43 -8.78 -8.63
C LYS A 67 1.91 -8.93 -7.20
N GLY A 68 2.82 -8.77 -6.23
CA GLY A 68 2.49 -8.82 -4.81
C GLY A 68 1.88 -7.54 -4.25
N GLY A 69 1.88 -7.43 -2.92
CA GLY A 69 1.28 -6.32 -2.17
C GLY A 69 2.10 -5.03 -2.14
N VAL A 70 3.19 -4.93 -2.90
CA VAL A 70 3.97 -3.70 -3.09
C VAL A 70 4.16 -3.54 -4.60
N GLN A 71 3.54 -2.53 -5.19
CA GLN A 71 3.57 -2.33 -6.65
C GLN A 71 4.02 -0.91 -6.99
N VAL A 72 5.09 -0.83 -7.78
CA VAL A 72 5.61 0.43 -8.35
C VAL A 72 4.86 0.73 -9.65
N ILE A 73 4.30 1.92 -9.73
CA ILE A 73 3.39 2.36 -10.80
C ILE A 73 3.95 3.64 -11.43
N GLN A 74 4.14 3.61 -12.75
CA GLN A 74 4.66 4.75 -13.53
C GLN A 74 3.53 5.62 -14.08
N ASP A 75 2.37 5.01 -14.36
CA ASP A 75 1.19 5.70 -14.88
C ASP A 75 0.23 6.04 -13.74
N LYS A 76 0.02 7.33 -13.51
CA LYS A 76 -0.87 7.86 -12.47
C LYS A 76 -2.29 7.27 -12.55
N THR A 77 -2.79 7.03 -13.76
CA THR A 77 -4.15 6.49 -13.97
C THR A 77 -4.31 5.06 -13.49
N GLN A 78 -3.21 4.30 -13.38
CA GLN A 78 -3.22 2.93 -12.89
C GLN A 78 -3.26 2.85 -11.36
N VAL A 79 -2.88 3.91 -10.65
CA VAL A 79 -2.79 3.89 -9.18
C VAL A 79 -4.15 3.57 -8.53
N PRO A 80 -5.27 4.22 -8.90
CA PRO A 80 -6.58 3.87 -8.35
C PRO A 80 -7.06 2.46 -8.72
N VAL A 81 -6.75 1.98 -9.93
CA VAL A 81 -7.13 0.64 -10.41
C VAL A 81 -6.45 -0.44 -9.55
N ILE A 82 -5.15 -0.30 -9.33
CA ILE A 82 -4.38 -1.23 -8.49
C ILE A 82 -4.82 -1.13 -7.04
N ALA A 83 -5.01 0.07 -6.49
CA ALA A 83 -5.47 0.26 -5.12
C ALA A 83 -6.83 -0.42 -4.86
N ASN A 84 -7.80 -0.26 -5.77
CA ASN A 84 -9.11 -0.91 -5.66
C ASN A 84 -9.01 -2.44 -5.71
N SER A 85 -8.10 -2.97 -6.53
CA SER A 85 -7.90 -4.42 -6.66
C SER A 85 -7.20 -5.04 -5.44
N MET A 86 -6.37 -4.26 -4.74
CA MET A 86 -5.72 -4.67 -3.49
C MET A 86 -6.64 -4.57 -2.28
N LEU A 87 -7.39 -3.47 -2.15
CA LEU A 87 -8.21 -3.19 -0.97
C LEU A 87 -9.35 -4.23 -0.84
N GLY A 88 -9.51 -4.79 0.35
CA GLY A 88 -10.47 -5.86 0.64
C GLY A 88 -10.03 -7.25 0.19
N ASN A 89 -8.98 -7.38 -0.63
CA ASN A 89 -8.42 -8.66 -1.04
C ASN A 89 -7.58 -9.30 0.09
N ILE A 90 -7.23 -10.57 -0.05
CA ILE A 90 -6.39 -11.30 0.90
C ILE A 90 -5.00 -11.43 0.29
N LEU A 91 -4.00 -10.86 0.95
CA LEU A 91 -2.60 -10.97 0.56
C LEU A 91 -1.95 -12.16 1.30
N ILE A 92 -1.43 -13.10 0.53
CA ILE A 92 -0.68 -14.25 1.02
C ILE A 92 0.82 -13.94 0.88
N THR A 93 1.56 -14.06 1.97
CA THR A 93 3.01 -13.99 2.00
C THR A 93 3.57 -15.22 2.71
N LYS A 94 4.89 -15.43 2.61
CA LYS A 94 5.57 -16.50 3.37
C LYS A 94 5.30 -16.45 4.87
N GLN A 95 5.07 -15.25 5.43
CA GLN A 95 4.84 -15.05 6.87
C GLN A 95 3.37 -15.17 7.29
N THR A 96 2.42 -14.99 6.38
CA THR A 96 0.99 -15.15 6.70
C THR A 96 0.51 -16.59 6.62
N GLY A 97 1.27 -17.48 5.95
CA GLY A 97 0.80 -18.81 5.57
C GLY A 97 -0.34 -18.74 4.54
N ALA A 98 -0.96 -19.89 4.29
CA ALA A 98 -2.00 -20.06 3.27
C ALA A 98 -3.27 -19.22 3.52
N ASP A 99 -3.55 -18.89 4.78
CA ASP A 99 -4.73 -18.10 5.15
C ASP A 99 -4.60 -16.62 4.72
N GLY A 100 -3.37 -16.13 4.56
CA GLY A 100 -3.13 -14.75 4.18
C GLY A 100 -3.59 -13.73 5.23
N LYS A 101 -3.61 -12.45 4.84
CA LYS A 101 -4.27 -11.38 5.60
C LYS A 101 -5.08 -10.49 4.68
N LYS A 102 -6.28 -10.15 5.12
CA LYS A 102 -7.13 -9.17 4.43
C LYS A 102 -6.46 -7.79 4.46
N VAL A 103 -6.36 -7.17 3.30
CA VAL A 103 -5.83 -5.81 3.14
C VAL A 103 -6.97 -4.83 3.37
N ASN A 104 -7.08 -4.29 4.58
CA ASN A 104 -8.08 -3.25 4.92
C ASN A 104 -7.50 -1.84 4.82
N ARG A 105 -6.20 -1.73 4.56
CA ARG A 105 -5.45 -0.48 4.57
C ARG A 105 -4.41 -0.49 3.46
N LEU A 106 -4.25 0.66 2.79
CA LEU A 106 -3.22 0.91 1.79
C LEU A 106 -2.42 2.14 2.18
N PHE A 107 -1.16 2.16 1.75
CA PHE A 107 -0.32 3.35 1.80
C PHE A 107 0.21 3.60 0.39
N ILE A 108 -0.06 4.78 -0.13
CA ILE A 108 0.41 5.22 -1.45
C ILE A 108 1.43 6.33 -1.21
N GLU A 109 2.64 6.14 -1.69
CA GLU A 109 3.73 7.09 -1.52
C GLU A 109 4.39 7.44 -2.86
N GLU A 110 5.11 8.57 -2.88
CA GLU A 110 6.09 8.86 -3.92
C GLU A 110 7.22 7.82 -3.86
N GLY A 111 7.81 7.46 -5.00
CA GLY A 111 8.88 6.47 -5.09
C GLY A 111 10.21 7.01 -5.60
#